data_AF-A0A925NII6-F1
#
_entry.id   AF-A0A925NII6-F1
#
_cell.length_a   1.000
_cell.length_b   1.000
_cell.length_c   1.000
_cell.angle_alpha   90.00
_cell.angle_beta   90.00
_cell.angle_gamma   90.00
#
_symmetry.space_group_name_H-M   'P 1'
#
loop_
_entity.id
_entity.type
_entity.pdbx_description
1 polymer ?
#
loop_
_entity_poly.entity_id
_entity_poly.type
_entity_poly.pdbx_seq_one_letter_code
_entity_poly.pdbx_strand_id
1 'polypeptide(L)' 'MADASANEAELGRSKYGSTPPEHLRHLLTIGWNPKSPLILKYVAENRLQREFSEWQELESERATRKAASTKK' A
#
# COMPACT_ATOMS: atom_id res chain seq x y z
N MET A 1 30.76 -12.61 -16.33
CA MET A 1 29.71 -11.58 -16.49
C MET A 1 28.36 -12.21 -16.18
N ALA A 2 27.50 -11.42 -15.51
CA ALA A 2 26.07 -11.63 -15.24
C ALA A 2 25.74 -12.79 -14.27
N ASP A 3 24.92 -12.64 -13.24
CA ASP A 3 23.83 -11.67 -13.08
C ASP A 3 23.47 -11.51 -11.60
N ALA A 4 23.61 -10.29 -11.09
CA ALA A 4 23.23 -9.89 -9.74
C ALA A 4 21.71 -9.61 -9.66
N SER A 5 20.87 -10.56 -10.10
CA SER A 5 19.41 -10.38 -10.23
C SER A 5 18.60 -11.51 -9.59
N ALA A 6 19.07 -12.01 -8.44
CA ALA A 6 18.33 -13.00 -7.65
C ALA A 6 17.89 -12.45 -6.28
N ASN A 7 18.09 -11.15 -6.01
CA ASN A 7 17.83 -10.55 -4.70
C ASN A 7 16.52 -9.74 -4.62
N GLU A 8 15.73 -9.64 -5.69
CA GLU A 8 14.49 -8.85 -5.71
C GLU A 8 13.20 -9.71 -5.77
N ALA A 9 13.31 -11.04 -5.75
CA ALA A 9 12.17 -11.96 -5.90
C ALA A 9 11.67 -12.59 -4.58
N GLU A 10 12.26 -12.23 -3.43
CA GLU A 10 11.93 -12.80 -2.11
C GLU A 10 11.10 -11.87 -1.21
N LEU A 11 10.53 -10.77 -1.74
CA LEU A 11 9.43 -10.10 -1.07
C LEU A 11 8.17 -10.95 -1.26
N GLY A 12 8.09 -11.96 -0.39
CA GLY A 12 7.14 -13.06 -0.34
C GLY A 12 5.80 -12.75 -0.97
N ARG A 13 5.50 -13.51 -2.03
CA ARG A 13 4.19 -14.07 -2.36
C ARG A 13 3.15 -13.80 -1.26
N SER A 14 2.58 -12.59 -1.21
CA SER A 14 1.48 -12.33 -0.30
C SER A 14 0.37 -13.26 -0.73
N LYS A 15 0.13 -14.31 0.07
CA LYS A 15 -1.01 -15.23 0.00
C LYS A 15 -2.37 -14.52 0.19
N TYR A 16 -2.39 -13.19 0.14
CA TYR A 16 -3.55 -12.34 0.31
C TYR A 16 -3.97 -11.81 -1.05
N GLY A 17 -5.12 -12.32 -1.52
CA GLY A 17 -5.96 -11.68 -2.52
C GLY A 17 -5.32 -11.38 -3.86
N SER A 18 -5.60 -12.22 -4.88
CA SER A 18 -5.25 -11.95 -6.28
C SER A 18 -5.96 -10.72 -6.89
N THR A 19 -6.52 -9.82 -6.06
CA THR A 19 -7.23 -8.63 -6.52
C THR A 19 -6.34 -7.39 -6.39
N PRO A 20 -6.26 -6.55 -7.43
CA PRO A 20 -5.48 -5.32 -7.39
C PRO A 20 -5.80 -4.35 -6.21
N PRO A 21 -7.05 -4.20 -5.71
CA PRO A 21 -7.31 -3.37 -4.52
C PRO A 21 -6.68 -3.92 -3.23
N GLU A 22 -6.70 -5.24 -3.02
CA GLU A 22 -6.11 -5.84 -1.83
C GLU A 22 -4.58 -5.68 -1.81
N HIS A 23 -3.95 -5.82 -2.97
CA HIS A 23 -2.50 -5.64 -3.10
C HIS A 23 -2.08 -4.19 -2.79
N LEU A 24 -2.81 -3.21 -3.33
CA LEU A 24 -2.61 -1.80 -3.03
C LEU A 24 -2.70 -1.53 -1.52
N ARG A 25 -3.75 -2.02 -0.88
CA ARG A 25 -3.97 -1.85 0.56
C ARG A 25 -2.86 -2.51 1.39
N HIS A 26 -2.34 -3.65 0.95
CA HIS A 26 -1.22 -4.30 1.61
C HIS A 26 0.05 -3.45 1.53
N LEU A 27 0.41 -2.94 0.34
CA LEU A 27 1.55 -2.04 0.16
C LEU A 27 1.46 -0.83 1.10
N LEU A 28 0.28 -0.23 1.17
CA LEU A 28 0.05 0.93 2.04
C LEU A 28 0.11 0.56 3.54
N THR A 29 -0.35 -0.64 3.91
CA THR A 29 -0.32 -1.14 5.30
C THR A 29 1.10 -1.46 5.78
N ILE A 30 1.96 -1.98 4.92
CA ILE A 30 3.36 -2.29 5.27
C ILE A 30 4.25 -1.03 5.31
N GLY A 31 3.71 0.14 4.97
CA GLY A 31 4.40 1.43 5.09
C GLY A 31 4.84 2.07 3.77
N TRP A 32 4.32 1.62 2.62
CA TRP A 32 4.56 2.35 1.38
C TRP A 32 3.89 3.72 1.41
N ASN A 33 4.58 4.72 0.88
CA ASN A 33 4.04 6.06 0.79
C ASN A 33 2.88 6.08 -0.23
N PRO A 34 1.66 6.50 0.16
CA PRO A 34 0.52 6.60 -0.75
C PRO A 34 0.76 7.63 -1.86
N LYS A 35 1.57 8.65 -1.58
CA LYS A 35 1.97 9.68 -2.56
C LYS A 35 3.16 9.25 -3.44
N SER A 36 3.65 8.01 -3.29
CA SER A 36 4.74 7.51 -4.11
C SER A 36 4.28 7.37 -5.57
N PRO A 37 5.07 7.80 -6.56
CA PRO A 37 4.71 7.69 -7.98
C PRO A 37 4.44 6.24 -8.40
N LEU A 38 5.07 5.27 -7.75
CA LEU A 38 4.83 3.84 -7.99
C LEU A 38 3.41 3.42 -7.59
N ILE A 39 2.92 3.90 -6.44
CA ILE A 39 1.56 3.64 -5.98
C ILE A 39 0.55 4.34 -6.89
N LEU A 40 0.79 5.61 -7.22
CA LEU A 40 -0.08 6.36 -8.12
C LEU A 40 -0.18 5.71 -9.50
N LYS A 41 0.94 5.21 -10.04
CA LYS A 41 0.97 4.47 -11.29
C LYS A 41 0.16 3.18 -11.19
N TYR A 42 0.37 2.39 -10.13
CA TYR A 42 -0.38 1.16 -9.89
C TYR A 42 -1.90 1.40 -9.79
N VAL A 43 -2.30 2.45 -9.08
CA VAL A 43 -3.70 2.87 -8.94
C VAL A 43 -4.28 3.29 -10.30
N ALA A 44 -3.53 4.02 -11.12
CA ALA A 44 -3.97 4.45 -12.44
C ALA A 44 -4.10 3.27 -13.42
N GLU A 45 -3.11 2.36 -13.44
CA GLU A 45 -3.09 1.17 -14.31
C GLU A 45 -4.25 0.22 -13.99
N ASN A 46 -4.59 0.06 -12.71
CA ASN A 46 -5.67 -0.83 -12.26
C ASN A 46 -7.02 -0.12 -12.04
N ARG A 47 -7.13 1.17 -12.38
CA ARG A 47 -8.32 2.03 -12.13
C ARG A 47 -8.85 1.99 -10.68
N LEU A 48 -7.94 1.90 -9.71
CA LEU A 48 -8.25 1.83 -8.28
C LEU A 48 -8.38 3.21 -7.60
N GLN A 49 -8.59 4.28 -8.36
CA GLN A 49 -8.64 5.66 -7.83
C GLN A 49 -9.64 5.79 -6.68
N ARG A 50 -10.78 5.12 -6.82
CA ARG A 50 -11.82 5.06 -5.78
C ARG A 50 -11.33 4.35 -4.52
N GLU A 51 -10.86 3.11 -4.65
CA GLU A 51 -10.35 2.30 -3.53
C GLU A 51 -9.19 2.99 -2.80
N PHE A 52 -8.31 3.66 -3.55
CA PHE A 52 -7.21 4.44 -3.02
C PHE A 52 -7.69 5.64 -2.21
N SER A 53 -8.70 6.36 -2.71
CA SER A 53 -9.33 7.48 -1.98
C SER A 53 -10.02 6.99 -0.70
N GLU A 54 -10.83 5.92 -0.79
CA GLU A 54 -11.51 5.32 0.36
C GLU A 54 -10.50 4.87 1.43
N TRP A 55 -9.37 4.28 1.01
CA TRP A 55 -8.29 3.94 1.94
C TRP A 55 -7.66 5.17 2.61
N GLN A 56 -7.39 6.25 1.86
CA GLN A 56 -6.81 7.47 2.43
C GLN A 56 -7.71 8.13 3.47
N GLU A 57 -9.02 8.12 3.25
CA GLU A 57 -10.01 8.62 4.21
C GLU A 57 -10.02 7.76 5.49
N LEU A 58 -10.00 6.44 5.35
CA LEU A 58 -9.92 5.50 6.47
C LEU A 58 -8.60 5.62 7.25
N GLU A 59 -7.47 5.82 6.58
CA GLU A 59 -6.17 6.02 7.24
C GLU A 59 -6.16 7.34 8.00
N SER A 60 -6.66 8.42 7.40
CA SER A 60 -6.80 9.72 8.07
C SER A 60 -7.67 9.63 9.34
N GLU A 61 -8.77 8.87 9.31
CA GLU A 61 -9.58 8.61 10.51
C GLU A 61 -8.83 7.76 11.55
N ARG A 62 -8.03 6.76 11.12
CA ARG A 62 -7.19 5.97 12.02
C ARG A 62 -6.09 6.79 12.68
N ALA A 63 -5.46 7.70 11.95
CA ALA A 63 -4.43 8.61 12.46
C ALA A 63 -5.00 9.54 13.54
N THR A 64 -6.20 10.09 13.31
CA THR A 64 -6.86 10.97 14.29
C THR A 64 -7.27 10.22 15.55
N ARG A 65 -7.74 8.96 15.44
CA ARG A 65 -8.05 8.12 16.62
C ARG A 65 -6.81 7.68 17.41
N LYS A 66 -5.67 7.44 16.74
CA LYS A 66 -4.39 7.16 17.44
C LYS A 66 -3.88 8.39 18.22
N ALA A 67 -4.02 9.59 17.65
CA ALA A 67 -3.61 10.82 18.31
C ALA A 67 -4.44 11.15 19.56
N ALA A 68 -5.72 10.74 19.60
CA ALA A 68 -6.60 10.97 20.74
C ALA A 68 -6.31 10.08 21.97
N SER A 69 -5.50 9.03 21.84
CA SER A 69 -5.24 8.06 22.92
C SER A 69 -3.95 8.31 23.72
N THR A 70 -3.04 9.16 23.23
CA THR A 70 -1.78 9.53 23.93
C THR A 70 -1.97 10.79 24.79
N LYS A 71 -2.97 10.77 25.67
CA LYS A 71 -3.11 11.76 26.74
C LYS A 71 -3.61 11.07 28.00
N LYS A 72 -2.70 10.35 28.66
CA LYS A 72 -2.81 9.94 30.07
C LYS A 72 -1.44 10.09 30.72
#